data_AF-A0A1F9QG49-F1
#
_entry.id   AF-A0A1F9QG49-F1
#
_cell.length_a   1.000
_cell.length_b   1.000
_cell.length_c   1.000
_cell.angle_alpha   90.00
_cell.angle_beta   90.00
_cell.angle_gamma   90.00
#
_symmetry.space_group_name_H-M   'P 1'
#
loop_
_entity.id
_entity.type
_entity.pdbx_description
1 polymer ?
#
loop_
_entity_poly.entity_id
_entity_poly.type
_entity_poly.pdbx_seq_one_letter_code
_entity_poly.pdbx_strand_id
1 'polypeptide(L)'
;MDLAMKAHLQKKVYTQTLLDTDGSPLRSLGLPSDDGTPYVDLNKATYIMGLIGLNEVVQYLTGKELHESKDAYETGLQIIDRMYQKVNSLRAEFKLKITLEETPAESATQKLAKGDMARFPEAKKVVKGDLKRAPYYTNSIHLNPGANISILDRIELQSKFHDMIESGSIIHVYCGESQIPAESIGALVEKTYRNTRASQVTVSPEFTHCNGCHTNYFGFKDKCGKCGSTDMTKRTKIVGYFSNLPGWNDSQLEISKAREAVAQHYADFTPQVPWLHEKDSSKKVMVFGKEGCAMCEEAKNSLTKALKEKGMEIPVEFYDLSKPEARLVAARWNVPLDPIPTVLVKNNGTMGRYELEFKRGKPVHRKEVEYYKMVEGAYAVK
;
A
#
# COMPACT_ATOMS: atom_id res chain seq x y z
N MET A 1 -9.19 -6.50 17.03
CA MET A 1 -8.00 -5.67 17.28
C MET A 1 -7.70 -5.52 18.78
N ASP A 2 -8.69 -5.31 19.65
CA ASP A 2 -8.46 -5.28 21.12
C ASP A 2 -7.75 -6.55 21.64
N LEU A 3 -8.15 -7.72 21.14
CA LEU A 3 -7.49 -8.98 21.47
C LEU A 3 -6.00 -9.01 21.04
N ALA A 4 -5.68 -8.48 19.86
CA ALA A 4 -4.30 -8.36 19.40
C ALA A 4 -3.52 -7.39 20.29
N MET A 5 -4.14 -6.29 20.72
CA MET A 5 -3.52 -5.36 21.67
C MET A 5 -3.24 -6.03 23.01
N LYS A 6 -4.19 -6.82 23.54
CA LYS A 6 -3.98 -7.61 24.76
C LYS A 6 -2.77 -8.55 24.61
N ALA A 7 -2.62 -9.21 23.47
CA ALA A 7 -1.46 -10.05 23.20
C ALA A 7 -0.15 -9.23 23.15
N HIS A 8 -0.16 -8.04 22.55
CA HIS A 8 1.00 -7.13 22.57
C HIS A 8 1.38 -6.70 24.00
N LEU A 9 0.41 -6.38 24.85
CA LEU A 9 0.66 -6.00 26.24
C LEU A 9 1.25 -7.17 27.04
N GLN A 10 0.72 -8.38 26.86
CA GLN A 10 1.27 -9.58 27.50
C GLN A 10 2.71 -9.85 27.01
N LYS A 11 2.96 -9.73 25.70
CA LYS A 11 4.30 -9.85 25.13
C LYS A 11 5.24 -8.78 25.70
N LYS A 12 4.79 -7.52 25.83
CA LYS A 12 5.56 -6.43 26.43
C LYS A 12 6.03 -6.80 27.84
N VAL A 13 5.12 -7.27 28.69
CA VAL A 13 5.46 -7.67 30.06
C VAL A 13 6.51 -8.78 30.07
N TYR A 14 6.29 -9.85 29.28
CA TYR A 14 7.23 -10.96 29.22
C TYR A 14 8.60 -10.54 28.67
N THR A 15 8.64 -9.74 27.61
CA THR A 15 9.89 -9.21 27.06
C THR A 15 10.59 -8.32 28.08
N GLN A 16 9.87 -7.49 28.84
CA GLN A 16 10.47 -6.68 29.91
C GLN A 16 11.11 -7.57 30.99
N THR A 17 10.46 -8.66 31.41
CA THR A 17 11.06 -9.63 32.33
C THR A 17 12.40 -10.15 31.80
N LEU A 18 12.49 -10.44 30.50
CA LEU A 18 13.74 -10.90 29.88
C LEU A 18 14.81 -9.80 29.79
N LEU A 19 14.43 -8.53 29.65
CA LEU A 19 15.37 -7.40 29.63
C LEU A 19 15.95 -7.10 31.02
N ASP A 20 15.18 -7.38 32.07
CA ASP A 20 15.54 -7.05 33.46
C ASP A 20 16.23 -8.19 34.21
N THR A 21 16.08 -9.44 33.76
CA THR A 21 16.59 -10.62 34.48
C THR A 21 18.04 -10.92 34.12
N ASP A 22 18.95 -10.93 35.10
CA ASP A 22 20.34 -11.33 34.88
C ASP A 22 20.46 -12.77 34.38
N GLY A 23 21.33 -12.99 33.40
CA GLY A 23 21.47 -14.29 32.71
C GLY A 23 20.41 -14.57 31.65
N SER A 24 19.38 -13.74 31.50
CA SER A 24 18.44 -13.82 30.39
C SER A 24 19.13 -13.53 29.05
N PRO A 25 18.70 -14.18 27.93
CA PRO A 25 19.24 -13.91 26.60
C PRO A 25 19.06 -12.46 26.12
N LEU A 26 18.11 -11.70 26.68
CA LEU A 26 17.89 -10.29 26.31
C LEU A 26 18.49 -9.29 27.31
N ARG A 27 19.14 -9.75 28.38
CA ARG A 27 19.59 -8.86 29.46
C ARG A 27 20.46 -7.71 28.98
N SER A 28 21.39 -8.00 28.06
CA SER A 28 22.30 -7.00 27.49
C SER A 28 21.58 -5.86 26.76
N LEU A 29 20.37 -6.10 26.24
CA LEU A 29 19.58 -5.09 25.54
C LEU A 29 18.80 -4.17 26.49
N GLY A 30 18.57 -4.62 27.72
CA GLY A 30 17.88 -3.85 28.78
C GLY A 30 18.83 -3.06 29.67
N LEU A 31 20.15 -3.28 29.55
CA LEU A 31 21.15 -2.51 30.29
C LEU A 31 21.25 -1.08 29.74
N PRO A 32 21.31 -0.06 30.60
CA PRO A 32 21.61 1.31 30.19
C PRO A 32 22.98 1.39 29.50
N SER A 33 23.04 2.16 28.42
CA SER A 33 24.28 2.62 27.80
C SER A 33 24.87 3.80 28.57
N ASP A 34 25.99 4.36 28.09
CA ASP A 34 26.66 5.51 28.72
C ASP A 34 25.77 6.77 28.83
N ASP A 35 24.75 6.89 27.98
CA ASP A 35 23.76 7.98 28.01
C ASP A 35 22.58 7.71 28.97
N GLY A 36 22.63 6.60 29.71
CA GLY A 36 21.59 6.19 30.65
C GLY A 36 20.36 5.54 30.01
N THR A 37 20.35 5.31 28.69
CA THR A 37 19.22 4.68 27.98
C THR A 37 19.51 3.22 27.62
N PRO A 38 18.54 2.30 27.76
CA PRO A 38 18.71 0.94 27.31
C PRO A 38 18.65 0.85 25.79
N TYR A 39 19.29 -0.16 25.22
CA TYR A 39 19.25 -0.40 23.77
C TYR A 39 17.82 -0.70 23.28
N VAL A 40 17.04 -1.45 24.06
CA VAL A 40 15.61 -1.68 23.82
C VAL A 40 14.78 -1.01 24.91
N ASP A 41 14.04 0.04 24.51
CA ASP A 41 13.02 0.67 25.34
C ASP A 41 11.62 0.30 24.80
N LEU A 42 10.91 -0.56 25.53
CA LEU A 42 9.58 -1.04 25.15
C LEU A 42 8.49 0.05 25.22
N ASN A 43 8.75 1.21 25.82
CA ASN A 43 7.84 2.36 25.78
C ASN A 43 8.01 3.18 24.49
N LYS A 44 9.20 3.12 23.88
CA LYS A 44 9.49 3.78 22.59
C LYS A 44 9.37 2.84 21.39
N ALA A 45 9.28 1.54 21.62
CA ALA A 45 9.08 0.54 20.58
C ALA A 45 7.77 0.76 19.80
N THR A 46 7.76 0.30 18.54
CA THR A 46 6.56 0.29 17.69
C THR A 46 5.86 -1.07 17.81
N TYR A 47 4.57 -1.06 18.13
CA TYR A 47 3.71 -2.23 18.28
C TYR A 47 2.88 -2.40 17.01
N ILE A 48 3.21 -3.42 16.23
CA ILE A 48 2.69 -3.56 14.88
C ILE A 48 1.47 -4.48 14.84
N MET A 49 0.38 -3.96 14.29
CA MET A 49 -0.86 -4.67 13.98
C MET A 49 -0.85 -5.09 12.51
N GLY A 50 -0.38 -6.30 12.26
CA GLY A 50 -0.32 -6.87 10.92
C GLY A 50 -1.68 -7.24 10.35
N LEU A 51 -1.84 -7.09 9.04
CA LEU A 51 -3.04 -7.47 8.29
C LEU A 51 -2.71 -8.34 7.07
N ILE A 52 -3.68 -9.15 6.65
CA ILE A 52 -3.57 -10.07 5.51
C ILE A 52 -4.95 -10.36 4.92
N GLY A 53 -5.03 -10.58 3.61
CA GLY A 53 -6.23 -11.13 2.97
C GLY A 53 -7.36 -10.12 2.77
N LEU A 54 -7.05 -8.83 2.60
CA LEU A 54 -8.09 -7.82 2.35
C LEU A 54 -8.91 -8.18 1.10
N ASN A 55 -8.26 -8.66 0.03
CA ASN A 55 -8.92 -9.06 -1.20
C ASN A 55 -9.96 -10.16 -0.97
N GLU A 56 -9.62 -11.19 -0.18
CA GLU A 56 -10.54 -12.30 0.11
C GLU A 56 -11.68 -11.89 1.03
N VAL A 57 -11.43 -11.02 2.02
CA VAL A 57 -12.50 -10.47 2.88
C VAL A 57 -13.49 -9.64 2.04
N VAL A 58 -12.99 -8.77 1.17
CA VAL A 58 -13.83 -7.96 0.28
C VAL A 58 -14.62 -8.84 -0.68
N GLN A 59 -13.99 -9.84 -1.27
CA GLN A 59 -14.67 -10.80 -2.14
C GLN A 59 -15.75 -11.58 -1.40
N TYR A 60 -15.49 -11.98 -0.16
CA TYR A 60 -16.47 -12.67 0.65
C TYR A 60 -17.71 -11.80 0.94
N LEU A 61 -17.51 -10.52 1.25
CA LEU A 61 -18.58 -9.59 1.60
C LEU A 61 -19.39 -9.10 0.40
N THR A 62 -18.73 -8.87 -0.73
CA THR A 62 -19.33 -8.19 -1.88
C THR A 62 -19.56 -9.09 -3.09
N GLY A 63 -19.00 -10.29 -3.07
CA GLY A 63 -18.94 -11.19 -4.22
C GLY A 63 -17.90 -10.80 -5.28
N LYS A 64 -17.14 -9.71 -5.07
CA LYS A 64 -16.18 -9.16 -6.02
C LYS A 64 -14.83 -8.86 -5.37
N GLU A 65 -13.74 -9.12 -6.07
CA GLU A 65 -12.39 -8.74 -5.67
C GLU A 65 -12.20 -7.22 -5.72
N LEU A 66 -11.15 -6.73 -5.05
CA LEU A 66 -10.86 -5.30 -4.88
C LEU A 66 -10.83 -4.51 -6.20
N HIS A 67 -10.37 -5.13 -7.29
CA HIS A 67 -10.19 -4.47 -8.58
C HIS A 67 -11.43 -4.54 -9.48
N GLU A 68 -12.40 -5.40 -9.17
CA GLU A 68 -13.52 -5.72 -10.06
C GLU A 68 -14.65 -4.69 -10.03
N SER A 69 -14.77 -3.92 -8.95
CA SER A 69 -15.76 -2.83 -8.89
C SER A 69 -15.40 -1.77 -7.87
N LYS A 70 -15.90 -0.57 -8.11
CA LYS A 70 -15.78 0.56 -7.20
C LYS A 70 -16.34 0.27 -5.81
N ASP A 71 -17.51 -0.36 -5.70
CA ASP A 71 -18.12 -0.68 -4.40
C ASP A 71 -17.30 -1.69 -3.60
N ALA A 72 -16.74 -2.71 -4.26
CA ALA A 72 -15.82 -3.66 -3.63
C ALA A 72 -14.56 -2.96 -3.12
N TYR A 73 -13.99 -2.08 -3.94
CA TYR A 73 -12.83 -1.29 -3.57
C TYR A 73 -13.10 -0.35 -2.38
N GLU A 74 -14.23 0.37 -2.40
CA GLU A 74 -14.67 1.25 -1.31
C GLU A 74 -14.94 0.47 -0.01
N THR A 75 -15.47 -0.76 -0.12
CA THR A 75 -15.59 -1.68 1.02
C THR A 75 -14.22 -2.00 1.62
N GLY A 76 -13.20 -2.25 0.77
CA GLY A 76 -11.82 -2.43 1.21
C GLY A 76 -11.26 -1.22 1.95
N LEU A 77 -11.46 -0.02 1.41
CA LEU A 77 -11.04 1.23 2.05
C LEU A 77 -11.72 1.44 3.42
N GLN A 78 -13.02 1.14 3.52
CA GLN A 78 -13.76 1.22 4.79
C GLN A 78 -13.21 0.28 5.86
N ILE A 79 -12.83 -0.95 5.47
CA ILE A 79 -12.23 -1.91 6.40
C ILE A 79 -10.90 -1.37 6.93
N ILE A 80 -10.01 -0.91 6.05
CA ILE A 80 -8.69 -0.39 6.46
C ILE A 80 -8.83 0.90 7.26
N ASP A 81 -9.73 1.80 6.88
CA ASP A 81 -10.03 3.01 7.66
C ASP A 81 -10.52 2.67 9.07
N ARG A 82 -11.40 1.68 9.21
CA ARG A 82 -11.89 1.23 10.52
C ARG A 82 -10.76 0.64 11.37
N MET A 83 -9.85 -0.11 10.77
CA MET A 83 -8.67 -0.63 11.46
C MET A 83 -7.73 0.50 11.89
N TYR A 84 -7.50 1.48 11.03
CA TYR A 84 -6.66 2.65 11.30
C TYR A 84 -7.21 3.49 12.46
N GLN A 85 -8.52 3.77 12.47
CA GLN A 85 -9.19 4.44 13.60
C GLN A 85 -9.02 3.68 14.91
N LYS A 86 -9.14 2.35 14.86
CA LYS A 86 -8.98 1.53 16.05
C LYS A 86 -7.54 1.57 16.55
N VAL A 87 -6.54 1.53 15.67
CA VAL A 87 -5.14 1.76 16.03
C VAL A 87 -4.97 3.13 16.71
N ASN A 88 -5.53 4.21 16.14
CA ASN A 88 -5.44 5.54 16.74
C ASN A 88 -6.08 5.62 18.14
N SER A 89 -7.22 4.96 18.32
CA SER A 89 -7.88 4.89 19.63
C SER A 89 -6.99 4.15 20.65
N LEU A 90 -6.42 3.01 20.25
CA LEU A 90 -5.50 2.25 21.11
C LEU A 90 -4.21 3.01 21.42
N ARG A 91 -3.67 3.81 20.49
CA ARG A 91 -2.53 4.71 20.76
C ARG A 91 -2.86 5.70 21.86
N ALA A 92 -4.03 6.33 21.76
CA ALA A 92 -4.47 7.32 22.72
C ALA A 92 -4.71 6.71 24.11
N GLU A 93 -5.26 5.50 24.16
CA GLU A 93 -5.54 4.75 25.38
C GLU A 93 -4.25 4.26 26.07
N PHE A 94 -3.39 3.54 25.35
CA PHE A 94 -2.23 2.88 25.95
C PHE A 94 -0.96 3.74 25.98
N LYS A 95 -0.97 4.89 25.31
CA LYS A 95 0.21 5.78 25.15
C LYS A 95 1.42 5.04 24.55
N LEU A 96 1.17 4.07 23.68
CA LEU A 96 2.18 3.32 22.93
C LEU A 96 2.09 3.66 21.45
N LYS A 97 3.23 3.63 20.76
CA LYS A 97 3.27 3.74 19.30
C LYS A 97 2.77 2.42 18.70
N ILE A 98 1.51 2.37 18.29
CA ILE A 98 0.89 1.19 17.67
C ILE A 98 0.69 1.49 16.19
N THR A 99 0.95 0.62 15.23
CA THR A 99 0.80 0.94 13.78
C THR A 99 0.15 -0.20 13.02
N LEU A 100 -0.46 0.10 11.87
CA LEU A 100 -0.82 -0.94 10.89
C LEU A 100 0.40 -1.26 10.02
N GLU A 101 0.51 -2.53 9.61
CA GLU A 101 1.54 -3.00 8.68
C GLU A 101 1.00 -3.96 7.62
N GLU A 102 1.51 -3.83 6.39
CA GLU A 102 1.45 -4.88 5.39
C GLU A 102 2.43 -6.00 5.75
N THR A 103 1.93 -6.99 6.50
CA THR A 103 2.75 -8.13 6.93
C THR A 103 3.29 -8.87 5.70
N PRO A 104 4.60 -9.17 5.61
CA PRO A 104 5.14 -9.95 4.50
C PRO A 104 4.52 -11.36 4.39
N ALA A 105 4.14 -11.94 5.53
CA ALA A 105 3.27 -13.11 5.65
C ALA A 105 3.68 -14.39 4.87
N GLU A 106 4.96 -14.56 4.56
CA GLU A 106 5.47 -15.64 3.68
C GLU A 106 4.94 -17.06 3.96
N SER A 107 4.82 -17.42 5.24
CA SER A 107 4.24 -18.71 5.67
C SER A 107 2.83 -18.57 6.26
N ALA A 108 2.45 -17.35 6.66
CA ALA A 108 1.16 -17.09 7.29
C ALA A 108 0.02 -17.16 6.27
N THR A 109 0.24 -16.72 5.02
CA THR A 109 -0.75 -16.79 3.93
C THR A 109 -1.35 -18.19 3.79
N GLN A 110 -0.50 -19.21 3.70
CA GLN A 110 -0.94 -20.60 3.56
C GLN A 110 -1.47 -21.18 4.86
N LYS A 111 -0.80 -20.91 5.98
CA LYS A 111 -1.19 -21.47 7.29
C LYS A 111 -2.60 -21.02 7.68
N LEU A 112 -2.90 -19.74 7.50
CA LEU A 112 -4.21 -19.16 7.81
C LEU A 112 -5.28 -19.70 6.85
N ALA A 113 -5.01 -19.72 5.54
CA ALA A 113 -5.95 -20.27 4.56
C ALA A 113 -6.30 -21.74 4.83
N LYS A 114 -5.30 -22.59 5.13
CA LYS A 114 -5.54 -24.00 5.51
C LYS A 114 -6.38 -24.12 6.79
N GLY A 115 -6.08 -23.30 7.80
CA GLY A 115 -6.79 -23.30 9.07
C GLY A 115 -8.26 -22.90 8.92
N ASP A 116 -8.53 -21.86 8.13
CA ASP A 116 -9.89 -21.38 7.90
C ASP A 116 -10.67 -22.36 7.03
N MET A 117 -10.10 -22.89 5.94
CA MET A 117 -10.77 -23.89 5.10
C MET A 117 -11.16 -25.18 5.85
N ALA A 118 -10.41 -25.54 6.90
CA ALA A 118 -10.71 -26.70 7.74
C ALA A 118 -11.88 -26.45 8.70
N ARG A 119 -12.10 -25.19 9.10
CA ARG A 119 -13.12 -24.79 10.08
C ARG A 119 -14.38 -24.22 9.44
N PHE A 120 -14.21 -23.54 8.31
CA PHE A 120 -15.19 -22.73 7.60
C PHE A 120 -15.17 -23.12 6.11
N PRO A 121 -16.01 -24.09 5.70
CA PRO A 121 -16.05 -24.56 4.31
C PRO A 121 -16.27 -23.45 3.27
N GLU A 122 -16.93 -22.36 3.65
CA GLU A 122 -17.15 -21.16 2.85
C GLU A 122 -15.87 -20.41 2.47
N ALA A 123 -14.78 -20.54 3.25
CA ALA A 123 -13.49 -19.93 2.93
C ALA A 123 -12.96 -20.41 1.58
N LYS A 124 -13.31 -21.65 1.17
CA LYS A 124 -12.95 -22.24 -0.13
C LYS A 124 -13.46 -21.42 -1.33
N LYS A 125 -14.44 -20.54 -1.13
CA LYS A 125 -15.00 -19.68 -2.19
C LYS A 125 -14.09 -18.51 -2.58
N VAL A 126 -13.22 -18.09 -1.67
CA VAL A 126 -12.42 -16.85 -1.84
C VAL A 126 -10.92 -17.09 -1.78
N VAL A 127 -10.47 -18.11 -1.04
CA VAL A 127 -9.05 -18.50 -0.97
C VAL A 127 -8.48 -18.76 -2.37
N LYS A 128 -7.24 -18.32 -2.60
CA LYS A 128 -6.53 -18.42 -3.87
C LYS A 128 -5.62 -19.65 -3.92
N GLY A 129 -5.12 -19.94 -5.13
CA GLY A 129 -4.21 -21.06 -5.39
C GLY A 129 -4.93 -22.41 -5.43
N ASP A 130 -4.14 -23.48 -5.53
CA ASP A 130 -4.66 -24.85 -5.44
C ASP A 130 -5.15 -25.12 -4.02
N LEU A 131 -6.48 -25.23 -3.85
CA LEU A 131 -7.12 -25.43 -2.55
C LEU A 131 -6.62 -26.67 -1.78
N LYS A 132 -6.15 -27.71 -2.46
CA LYS A 132 -5.68 -28.94 -1.81
C LYS A 132 -4.21 -28.84 -1.43
N ARG A 133 -3.39 -28.33 -2.36
CA ARG A 133 -1.93 -28.34 -2.22
C ARG A 133 -1.42 -27.06 -1.56
N ALA A 134 -1.85 -25.93 -2.10
CA ALA A 134 -1.22 -24.64 -1.93
C ALA A 134 -2.22 -23.48 -1.76
N PRO A 135 -3.25 -23.59 -0.89
CA PRO A 135 -4.19 -22.51 -0.67
C PRO A 135 -3.47 -21.32 -0.04
N TYR A 136 -3.82 -20.09 -0.41
CA TYR A 136 -3.25 -18.89 0.20
C TYR A 136 -4.22 -17.71 0.24
N TYR A 137 -4.02 -16.84 1.21
CA TYR A 137 -4.57 -15.47 1.19
C TYR A 137 -3.64 -14.51 0.46
N THR A 138 -4.22 -13.55 -0.23
CA THR A 138 -3.48 -12.47 -0.87
C THR A 138 -2.81 -11.61 0.20
N ASN A 139 -1.59 -11.16 -0.07
CA ASN A 139 -0.79 -10.45 0.91
C ASN A 139 -1.43 -9.12 1.30
N SER A 140 -1.64 -8.87 2.60
CA SER A 140 -2.03 -7.56 3.14
C SER A 140 -3.20 -6.88 2.39
N ILE A 141 -3.00 -5.67 1.88
CA ILE A 141 -3.95 -4.91 1.04
C ILE A 141 -3.75 -5.14 -0.46
N HIS A 142 -2.81 -6.02 -0.84
CA HIS A 142 -2.47 -6.21 -2.23
C HIS A 142 -3.66 -6.72 -3.02
N LEU A 143 -3.67 -6.38 -4.30
CA LEU A 143 -4.57 -6.98 -5.25
C LEU A 143 -4.13 -8.42 -5.54
N ASN A 144 -5.07 -9.27 -5.94
CA ASN A 144 -4.78 -10.64 -6.33
C ASN A 144 -3.58 -10.69 -7.29
N PRO A 145 -2.57 -11.55 -7.03
CA PRO A 145 -1.39 -11.66 -7.89
C PRO A 145 -1.72 -11.99 -9.34
N GLY A 146 -2.81 -12.73 -9.57
CA GLY A 146 -3.32 -13.07 -10.91
C GLY A 146 -4.41 -12.12 -11.43
N ALA A 147 -4.62 -10.95 -10.80
CA ALA A 147 -5.57 -9.96 -11.31
C ALA A 147 -5.11 -9.41 -12.67
N ASN A 148 -6.01 -9.46 -13.66
CA ASN A 148 -5.78 -8.91 -15.00
C ASN A 148 -6.00 -7.39 -15.00
N ILE A 149 -5.02 -6.66 -14.50
CA ILE A 149 -5.02 -5.19 -14.45
C ILE A 149 -3.63 -4.66 -14.83
N SER A 150 -3.58 -3.43 -15.32
CA SER A 150 -2.33 -2.75 -15.62
C SER A 150 -1.51 -2.48 -14.37
N ILE A 151 -0.20 -2.29 -14.55
CA ILE A 151 0.66 -1.90 -13.43
C ILE A 151 0.28 -0.53 -12.85
N LEU A 152 -0.19 0.40 -13.69
CA LEU A 152 -0.60 1.73 -13.26
C LEU A 152 -1.83 1.66 -12.37
N ASP A 153 -2.82 0.87 -12.75
CA ASP A 153 -4.03 0.66 -11.95
C ASP A 153 -3.68 -0.01 -10.62
N ARG A 154 -2.76 -0.98 -10.64
CA ARG A 154 -2.29 -1.63 -9.41
C ARG A 154 -1.60 -0.66 -8.46
N ILE A 155 -0.71 0.21 -8.99
CA ILE A 155 -0.06 1.24 -8.19
C ILE A 155 -1.11 2.20 -7.62
N GLU A 156 -1.99 2.73 -8.46
CA GLU A 156 -3.02 3.69 -8.05
C GLU A 156 -3.92 3.08 -6.97
N LEU A 157 -4.48 1.89 -7.18
CA LEU A 157 -5.38 1.22 -6.24
C LEU A 157 -4.68 0.84 -4.93
N GLN A 158 -3.45 0.33 -4.94
CA GLN A 158 -2.78 -0.03 -3.69
C GLN A 158 -2.32 1.21 -2.93
N SER A 159 -1.84 2.24 -3.62
CA SER A 159 -1.30 3.46 -2.99
C SER A 159 -2.30 4.19 -2.10
N LYS A 160 -3.60 4.12 -2.40
CA LYS A 160 -4.66 4.79 -1.61
C LYS A 160 -4.82 4.23 -0.20
N PHE A 161 -4.29 3.05 0.09
CA PHE A 161 -4.28 2.47 1.43
C PHE A 161 -3.08 2.94 2.27
N HIS A 162 -1.99 3.38 1.64
CA HIS A 162 -0.69 3.52 2.29
C HIS A 162 -0.64 4.62 3.36
N ASP A 163 -1.42 5.71 3.23
CA ASP A 163 -1.49 6.74 4.29
C ASP A 163 -2.13 6.21 5.60
N MET A 164 -2.87 5.09 5.54
CA MET A 164 -3.44 4.41 6.71
C MET A 164 -2.54 3.30 7.25
N ILE A 165 -1.42 2.99 6.58
CA ILE A 165 -0.49 1.92 6.95
C ILE A 165 0.90 2.52 7.19
N GLU A 166 1.16 2.86 8.45
CA GLU A 166 2.34 3.64 8.85
C GLU A 166 3.59 2.82 9.12
N SER A 167 3.55 1.50 8.95
CA SER A 167 4.73 0.63 9.14
C SER A 167 4.76 -0.42 8.05
N GLY A 168 5.65 -0.28 7.07
CA GLY A 168 5.83 -1.29 6.01
C GLY A 168 4.63 -1.37 5.07
N SER A 169 4.76 -0.73 3.90
CA SER A 169 3.78 -0.81 2.82
C SER A 169 4.53 -0.81 1.50
N ILE A 170 4.33 -1.80 0.63
CA ILE A 170 5.15 -1.97 -0.56
C ILE A 170 4.34 -2.38 -1.78
N ILE A 171 4.45 -1.59 -2.84
CA ILE A 171 3.87 -1.94 -4.14
C ILE A 171 4.95 -2.60 -5.00
N HIS A 172 4.68 -3.83 -5.40
CA HIS A 172 5.54 -4.55 -6.30
C HIS A 172 5.13 -4.35 -7.75
N VAL A 173 6.04 -3.78 -8.53
CA VAL A 173 5.99 -3.73 -9.98
C VAL A 173 6.67 -5.00 -10.50
N TYR A 174 5.89 -6.07 -10.71
CA TYR A 174 6.41 -7.32 -11.28
C TYR A 174 6.58 -7.15 -12.78
N CYS A 175 7.82 -7.29 -13.26
CA CYS A 175 8.17 -6.98 -14.65
C CYS A 175 8.44 -8.22 -15.50
N GLY A 176 8.31 -9.42 -14.91
CA GLY A 176 8.64 -10.69 -15.57
C GLY A 176 10.05 -10.69 -16.15
N GLU A 177 10.15 -11.14 -17.40
CA GLU A 177 11.40 -11.19 -18.17
C GLU A 177 11.81 -9.85 -18.81
N SER A 178 11.00 -8.80 -18.70
CA SER A 178 11.21 -7.56 -19.43
C SER A 178 12.45 -6.80 -18.93
N GLN A 179 13.35 -6.49 -19.87
CA GLN A 179 14.36 -5.46 -19.65
C GLN A 179 13.71 -4.09 -19.84
N ILE A 180 13.25 -3.51 -18.74
CA ILE A 180 12.67 -2.17 -18.77
C ILE A 180 13.80 -1.14 -18.92
N PRO A 181 13.75 -0.24 -19.92
CA PRO A 181 14.72 0.84 -20.07
C PRO A 181 14.83 1.69 -18.81
N ALA A 182 16.03 2.16 -18.49
CA ALA A 182 16.29 2.92 -17.27
C ALA A 182 15.42 4.20 -17.20
N GLU A 183 15.21 4.85 -18.33
CA GLU A 183 14.38 6.04 -18.49
C GLU A 183 12.92 5.76 -18.15
N SER A 184 12.41 4.57 -18.53
CA SER A 184 11.04 4.14 -18.22
C SER A 184 10.87 3.85 -16.73
N ILE A 185 11.88 3.23 -16.09
CA ILE A 185 11.90 3.04 -14.62
C ILE A 185 11.91 4.41 -13.92
N GLY A 186 12.77 5.33 -14.36
CA GLY A 186 12.86 6.69 -13.80
C GLY A 186 11.52 7.43 -13.89
N ALA A 187 10.89 7.40 -15.07
CA ALA A 187 9.58 8.01 -15.28
C ALA A 187 8.48 7.36 -14.41
N LEU A 188 8.48 6.03 -14.26
CA LEU A 188 7.53 5.34 -13.39
C LEU A 188 7.69 5.77 -11.92
N VAL A 189 8.93 5.80 -11.42
CA VAL A 189 9.23 6.19 -10.03
C VAL A 189 8.83 7.65 -9.80
N GLU A 190 9.23 8.57 -10.67
CA GLU A 190 8.89 9.99 -10.54
C GLU A 190 7.38 10.21 -10.56
N LYS A 191 6.66 9.61 -11.51
CA LYS A 191 5.21 9.76 -11.62
C LYS A 191 4.49 9.15 -10.42
N THR A 192 4.92 7.98 -9.97
CA THR A 192 4.36 7.36 -8.76
C THR A 192 4.53 8.28 -7.57
N TYR A 193 5.75 8.79 -7.34
CA TYR A 193 6.06 9.67 -6.22
C TYR A 193 5.22 10.96 -6.22
N ARG A 194 5.08 11.61 -7.38
CA ARG A 194 4.32 12.87 -7.49
C ARG A 194 2.82 12.69 -7.38
N ASN A 195 2.27 11.58 -7.89
CA ASN A 195 0.84 11.48 -8.15
C ASN A 195 0.07 10.55 -7.21
N THR A 196 0.78 9.69 -6.49
CA THR A 196 0.16 8.66 -5.65
C THR A 196 0.57 8.86 -4.19
N ARG A 197 0.01 8.02 -3.31
CA ARG A 197 0.40 7.97 -1.88
C ARG A 197 1.28 6.76 -1.57
N ALA A 198 1.90 6.17 -2.59
CA ALA A 198 2.72 4.99 -2.41
C ALA A 198 3.95 5.30 -1.55
N SER A 199 3.98 4.77 -0.33
CA SER A 199 5.13 4.87 0.58
C SER A 199 6.40 4.23 0.02
N GLN A 200 6.23 3.12 -0.70
CA GLN A 200 7.33 2.39 -1.34
C GLN A 200 6.83 1.70 -2.59
N VAL A 201 7.61 1.82 -3.67
CA VAL A 201 7.44 1.05 -4.89
C VAL A 201 8.76 0.35 -5.22
N THR A 202 8.66 -0.92 -5.62
CA THR A 202 9.83 -1.69 -6.05
C THR A 202 9.59 -2.31 -7.41
N VAL A 203 10.53 -2.08 -8.32
CA VAL A 203 10.67 -2.86 -9.54
C VAL A 203 11.18 -4.25 -9.16
N SER A 204 10.46 -5.28 -9.61
CA SER A 204 10.65 -6.68 -9.21
C SER A 204 10.79 -7.56 -10.46
N PRO A 205 11.96 -7.50 -11.14
CA PRO A 205 12.26 -8.35 -12.29
C PRO A 205 12.52 -9.80 -11.86
N GLU A 206 12.39 -10.71 -12.81
CA GLU A 206 12.78 -12.10 -12.66
C GLU A 206 14.18 -12.33 -13.23
N PHE A 207 14.95 -13.20 -12.58
CA PHE A 207 16.31 -13.54 -12.98
C PHE A 207 16.53 -15.04 -12.97
N THR A 208 17.48 -15.48 -13.80
CA THR A 208 18.02 -16.83 -13.74
C THR A 208 19.54 -16.79 -13.69
N HIS A 209 20.13 -17.49 -12.73
CA HIS A 209 21.57 -17.71 -12.63
C HIS A 209 21.94 -19.10 -13.14
N CYS A 210 22.84 -19.20 -14.10
CA CYS A 210 23.42 -20.48 -14.51
C CYS A 210 24.47 -20.92 -13.50
N ASN A 211 24.26 -22.06 -12.83
CA ASN A 211 25.18 -22.55 -11.81
C ASN A 211 26.50 -23.10 -12.41
N GLY A 212 26.49 -23.50 -13.69
CA GLY A 212 27.67 -24.06 -14.36
C GLY A 212 28.68 -23.04 -14.89
N CYS A 213 28.22 -21.91 -15.44
CA CYS A 213 29.10 -20.88 -16.01
C CYS A 213 28.90 -19.47 -15.41
N HIS A 214 28.09 -19.37 -14.36
CA HIS A 214 27.81 -18.16 -13.58
C HIS A 214 27.22 -16.98 -14.37
N THR A 215 26.66 -17.25 -15.55
CA THR A 215 26.00 -16.21 -16.35
C THR A 215 24.60 -15.93 -15.80
N ASN A 216 24.27 -14.65 -15.65
CA ASN A 216 22.94 -14.20 -15.23
C ASN A 216 22.10 -13.80 -16.44
N TYR A 217 20.82 -14.14 -16.39
CA TYR A 217 19.83 -13.82 -17.39
C TYR A 217 18.65 -13.10 -16.75
N PHE A 218 18.02 -12.18 -17.49
CA PHE A 218 16.69 -11.70 -17.19
C PHE A 218 15.66 -12.78 -17.56
N GLY A 219 14.58 -12.85 -16.78
CA GLY A 219 13.52 -13.84 -16.93
C GLY A 219 13.87 -15.22 -16.40
N PHE A 220 12.87 -16.09 -16.41
CA PHE A 220 13.00 -17.49 -16.01
C PHE A 220 13.42 -18.35 -17.21
N LYS A 221 14.70 -18.77 -17.20
CA LYS A 221 15.30 -19.60 -18.25
C LYS A 221 15.49 -21.02 -17.75
N ASP A 222 15.06 -21.99 -18.54
CA ASP A 222 15.24 -23.41 -18.21
C ASP A 222 16.60 -23.97 -18.67
N LYS A 223 17.30 -23.23 -19.56
CA LYS A 223 18.60 -23.61 -20.09
C LYS A 223 19.51 -22.40 -20.31
N CYS A 224 20.79 -22.55 -20.00
CA CYS A 224 21.80 -21.53 -20.23
C CYS A 224 22.13 -21.37 -21.72
N GLY A 225 21.93 -20.18 -22.27
CA GLY A 225 22.28 -19.87 -23.66
C GLY A 225 23.80 -19.82 -23.94
N LYS A 226 24.65 -19.75 -22.91
CA LYS A 226 26.12 -19.66 -23.06
C LYS A 226 26.82 -21.03 -23.01
N CYS A 227 26.46 -21.88 -22.04
CA CYS A 227 27.12 -23.19 -21.83
C CYS A 227 26.18 -24.39 -21.99
N GLY A 228 24.89 -24.17 -22.24
CA GLY A 228 23.91 -25.24 -22.42
C GLY A 228 23.47 -25.97 -21.14
N SER A 229 24.00 -25.60 -19.96
CA SER A 229 23.58 -26.18 -18.68
C SER A 229 22.07 -26.02 -18.43
N THR A 230 21.46 -27.04 -17.85
CA THR A 230 20.09 -27.00 -17.30
C THR A 230 20.07 -26.80 -15.78
N ASP A 231 21.23 -26.74 -15.14
CA ASP A 231 21.37 -26.40 -13.74
C ASP A 231 21.27 -24.88 -13.55
N MET A 232 20.02 -24.43 -13.39
CA MET A 232 19.62 -23.03 -13.37
C MET A 232 18.92 -22.66 -12.06
N THR A 233 19.36 -21.60 -11.41
CA THR A 233 18.70 -21.03 -10.22
C THR A 233 17.83 -19.84 -10.60
N LYS A 234 16.50 -20.00 -10.55
CA LYS A 234 15.53 -18.92 -10.74
C LYS A 234 15.40 -18.08 -9.47
N ARG A 235 15.35 -16.74 -9.61
CA ARG A 235 15.26 -15.76 -8.51
C ARG A 235 14.26 -14.67 -8.83
N THR A 236 13.41 -14.33 -7.86
CA THR A 236 12.55 -13.15 -7.92
C THR A 236 12.18 -12.70 -6.51
N LYS A 237 11.35 -11.66 -6.40
CA LYS A 237 10.78 -11.17 -5.14
C LYS A 237 9.37 -11.72 -4.96
N ILE A 238 9.11 -12.41 -3.85
CA ILE A 238 7.72 -12.74 -3.44
C ILE A 238 7.10 -11.60 -2.63
N VAL A 239 7.88 -11.17 -1.64
CA VAL A 239 7.64 -10.04 -0.73
C VAL A 239 8.79 -9.04 -0.93
N GLY A 240 9.44 -8.50 0.10
CA GLY A 240 10.46 -7.45 -0.02
C GLY A 240 11.84 -7.79 -0.62
N TYR A 241 12.28 -9.06 -0.68
CA TYR A 241 13.66 -9.41 -1.05
C TYR A 241 13.78 -10.50 -2.13
N PHE A 242 14.91 -10.49 -2.85
CA PHE A 242 15.22 -11.53 -3.84
C PHE A 242 15.57 -12.85 -3.16
N SER A 243 14.92 -13.92 -3.59
CA SER A 243 15.20 -15.26 -3.08
C SER A 243 15.15 -16.31 -4.20
N ASN A 244 15.77 -17.46 -3.94
CA ASN A 244 15.80 -18.58 -4.86
C ASN A 244 14.46 -19.34 -4.78
N LEU A 245 13.82 -19.55 -5.94
CA LEU A 245 12.55 -20.30 -6.01
C LEU A 245 12.62 -21.71 -5.39
N PRO A 246 13.73 -22.49 -5.51
CA PRO A 246 13.82 -23.79 -4.85
C PRO A 246 13.65 -23.78 -3.32
N GLY A 247 13.86 -22.64 -2.66
CA GLY A 247 13.65 -22.49 -1.22
C GLY A 247 12.22 -22.07 -0.85
N TRP A 248 11.33 -21.89 -1.81
CA TRP A 248 9.98 -21.39 -1.58
C TRP A 248 9.02 -22.50 -1.19
N ASN A 249 8.07 -22.15 -0.31
CA ASN A 249 6.96 -23.02 0.00
C ASN A 249 5.93 -23.07 -1.15
N ASP A 250 5.04 -24.06 -1.10
CA ASP A 250 4.05 -24.30 -2.16
C ASP A 250 3.18 -23.07 -2.49
N SER A 251 2.80 -22.27 -1.50
CA SER A 251 1.97 -21.08 -1.73
C SER A 251 2.75 -19.95 -2.42
N GLN A 252 4.02 -19.77 -2.07
CA GLN A 252 4.88 -18.78 -2.71
C GLN A 252 5.08 -19.15 -4.20
N LEU A 253 5.22 -20.44 -4.51
CA LEU A 253 5.29 -20.93 -5.89
C LEU A 253 3.98 -20.71 -6.66
N GLU A 254 2.81 -20.93 -6.06
CA GLU A 254 1.54 -20.62 -6.70
C GLU A 254 1.33 -19.12 -6.91
N ILE A 255 1.74 -18.28 -5.96
CA ILE A 255 1.73 -16.82 -6.14
C ILE A 255 2.64 -16.41 -7.31
N SER A 256 3.82 -17.01 -7.45
CA SER A 256 4.70 -16.78 -8.61
C SER A 256 3.97 -17.10 -9.92
N LYS A 257 3.41 -18.31 -10.01
CA LYS A 257 2.69 -18.77 -11.21
C LYS A 257 1.52 -17.84 -11.55
N ALA A 258 0.76 -17.40 -10.54
CA ALA A 258 -0.35 -16.48 -10.75
C ALA A 258 0.12 -15.15 -11.35
N ARG A 259 1.29 -14.63 -10.94
CA ARG A 259 1.88 -13.41 -11.52
C ARG A 259 2.40 -13.66 -12.94
N GLU A 260 3.12 -14.75 -13.15
CA GLU A 260 3.63 -15.14 -14.48
C GLU A 260 2.49 -15.25 -15.50
N ALA A 261 1.35 -15.81 -15.09
CA ALA A 261 0.17 -15.96 -15.96
C ALA A 261 -0.42 -14.63 -16.46
N VAL A 262 -0.16 -13.51 -15.78
CA VAL A 262 -0.63 -12.18 -16.16
C VAL A 262 0.53 -11.20 -16.46
N ALA A 263 1.76 -11.68 -16.57
CA ALA A 263 2.95 -10.83 -16.71
C ALA A 263 2.88 -9.89 -17.92
N GLN A 264 2.25 -10.33 -19.01
CA GLN A 264 2.02 -9.50 -20.20
C GLN A 264 1.17 -8.24 -19.91
N HIS A 265 0.27 -8.30 -18.94
CA HIS A 265 -0.60 -7.19 -18.54
C HIS A 265 0.07 -6.26 -17.54
N TYR A 266 1.08 -6.73 -16.80
CA TYR A 266 1.95 -5.86 -16.03
C TYR A 266 2.80 -4.93 -16.92
N ALA A 267 3.14 -5.39 -18.12
CA ALA A 267 3.83 -4.59 -19.14
C ALA A 267 2.85 -3.69 -19.93
N ASP A 268 1.54 -3.90 -19.79
CA ASP A 268 0.52 -3.04 -20.38
C ASP A 268 0.29 -1.83 -19.45
N PHE A 269 0.45 -0.65 -20.03
CA PHE A 269 0.25 0.64 -19.35
C PHE A 269 -1.13 1.23 -19.62
N THR A 270 -1.95 0.55 -20.42
CA THR A 270 -3.32 0.97 -20.71
C THR A 270 -4.17 0.82 -19.45
N PRO A 271 -4.95 1.84 -19.06
CA PRO A 271 -5.98 1.68 -18.03
C PRO A 271 -6.91 0.49 -18.31
N GLN A 272 -7.00 -0.45 -17.37
CA GLN A 272 -7.82 -1.65 -17.45
C GLN A 272 -8.95 -1.68 -16.41
N VAL A 273 -9.00 -0.71 -15.50
CA VAL A 273 -10.04 -0.55 -14.48
C VAL A 273 -10.89 0.69 -14.80
N PRO A 274 -11.96 0.60 -15.61
CA PRO A 274 -12.66 1.78 -16.14
C PRO A 274 -13.20 2.72 -15.07
N TRP A 275 -13.76 2.17 -13.99
CA TRP A 275 -14.35 2.95 -12.90
C TRP A 275 -13.31 3.77 -12.11
N LEU A 276 -12.03 3.40 -12.17
CA LEU A 276 -10.94 4.14 -11.54
C LEU A 276 -10.63 5.43 -12.29
N HIS A 277 -10.87 5.44 -13.61
CA HIS A 277 -10.53 6.54 -14.53
C HIS A 277 -11.75 7.34 -14.98
N GLU A 278 -12.92 7.05 -14.41
CA GLU A 278 -14.13 7.82 -14.67
C GLU A 278 -13.91 9.31 -14.37
N LYS A 279 -14.20 10.15 -15.37
CA LYS A 279 -14.07 11.60 -15.23
C LYS A 279 -15.18 12.14 -14.35
N ASP A 280 -14.78 12.79 -13.26
CA ASP A 280 -15.70 13.57 -12.43
C ASP A 280 -15.93 14.95 -13.08
N SER A 281 -17.13 15.13 -13.65
CA SER A 281 -17.53 16.37 -14.32
C SER A 281 -17.92 17.50 -13.35
N SER A 282 -17.92 17.24 -12.04
CA SER A 282 -18.27 18.27 -11.06
C SER A 282 -17.27 19.43 -11.08
N LYS A 283 -17.80 20.62 -10.78
CA LYS A 283 -17.01 21.82 -10.51
C LYS A 283 -17.12 22.10 -9.03
N LYS A 284 -16.05 21.82 -8.28
CA LYS A 284 -16.02 22.04 -6.84
C LYS A 284 -14.60 22.22 -6.34
N VAL A 285 -14.47 22.92 -5.23
CA VAL A 285 -13.25 23.00 -4.45
C VAL A 285 -13.47 22.23 -3.16
N MET A 286 -12.57 21.32 -2.83
CA MET A 286 -12.64 20.53 -1.60
C MET A 286 -11.44 20.89 -0.74
N VAL A 287 -11.71 21.31 0.50
CA VAL A 287 -10.70 21.60 1.51
C VAL A 287 -10.69 20.47 2.51
N PHE A 288 -9.57 19.78 2.62
CA PHE A 288 -9.35 18.71 3.58
C PHE A 288 -8.56 19.24 4.76
N GLY A 289 -9.00 18.91 5.97
CA GLY A 289 -8.36 19.35 7.20
C GLY A 289 -8.97 18.66 8.41
N LYS A 290 -8.63 19.11 9.62
CA LYS A 290 -9.26 18.62 10.86
C LYS A 290 -10.17 19.70 11.43
N GLU A 291 -11.29 19.30 12.04
CA GLU A 291 -12.13 20.23 12.78
C GLU A 291 -11.30 20.99 13.85
N GLY A 292 -11.53 22.30 13.98
CA GLY A 292 -10.75 23.18 14.86
C GLY A 292 -9.42 23.69 14.27
N CYS A 293 -9.06 23.30 13.05
CA CYS A 293 -7.91 23.83 12.31
C CYS A 293 -8.20 25.27 11.81
N ALA A 294 -7.68 26.27 12.52
CA ALA A 294 -7.85 27.69 12.14
C ALA A 294 -7.41 27.98 10.69
N MET A 295 -6.31 27.36 10.25
CA MET A 295 -5.78 27.53 8.89
C MET A 295 -6.69 26.91 7.80
N CYS A 296 -7.39 25.82 8.14
CA CYS A 296 -8.30 25.14 7.23
C CYS A 296 -9.57 25.96 7.01
N GLU A 297 -10.10 26.54 8.10
CA GLU A 297 -11.22 27.48 8.04
C GLU A 297 -10.86 28.76 7.28
N GLU A 298 -9.66 29.30 7.52
CA GLU A 298 -9.15 30.45 6.77
C GLU A 298 -9.03 30.16 5.27
N ALA A 299 -8.50 28.98 4.89
CA ALA A 299 -8.43 28.56 3.49
C ALA A 299 -9.81 28.49 2.85
N LYS A 300 -10.76 27.83 3.50
CA LYS A 300 -12.14 27.69 3.01
C LYS A 300 -12.81 29.04 2.81
N ASN A 301 -12.72 29.93 3.81
CA ASN A 301 -13.33 31.26 3.76
C ASN A 301 -12.67 32.14 2.68
N SER A 302 -11.34 32.12 2.60
CA SER A 302 -10.58 32.88 1.60
C SER A 302 -10.90 32.43 0.17
N LEU A 303 -10.97 31.12 -0.07
CA LEU A 303 -11.32 30.56 -1.38
C LEU A 303 -12.76 30.90 -1.76
N THR A 304 -13.70 30.74 -0.83
CA THR A 304 -15.13 31.07 -1.05
C THR A 304 -15.29 32.54 -1.43
N LYS A 305 -14.61 33.44 -0.72
CA LYS A 305 -14.62 34.88 -1.00
C LYS A 305 -14.01 35.19 -2.37
N ALA A 306 -12.82 34.65 -2.68
CA ALA A 306 -12.12 34.89 -3.94
C ALA A 306 -12.90 34.39 -5.17
N LEU A 307 -13.61 33.26 -5.05
CA LEU A 307 -14.48 32.74 -6.11
C LEU A 307 -15.68 33.66 -6.34
N LYS A 308 -16.33 34.10 -5.26
CA LYS A 308 -17.47 35.04 -5.32
C LYS A 308 -17.09 36.38 -5.93
N GLU A 309 -15.95 36.96 -5.55
CA GLU A 309 -15.42 38.22 -6.10
C GLU A 309 -15.15 38.14 -7.61
N LYS A 310 -14.84 36.94 -8.11
CA LYS A 310 -14.64 36.68 -9.54
C LYS A 310 -15.92 36.27 -10.28
N GLY A 311 -17.08 36.33 -9.62
CA GLY A 311 -18.36 35.93 -10.21
C GLY A 311 -18.48 34.43 -10.51
N MET A 312 -17.68 33.59 -9.83
CA MET A 312 -17.71 32.13 -10.02
C MET A 312 -18.55 31.46 -8.94
N GLU A 313 -19.66 30.84 -9.32
CA GLU A 313 -20.50 30.02 -8.44
C GLU A 313 -19.96 28.57 -8.37
N ILE A 314 -18.79 28.40 -7.74
CA ILE A 314 -18.18 27.08 -7.52
C ILE A 314 -18.27 26.75 -6.02
N PRO A 315 -18.90 25.61 -5.63
CA PRO A 315 -19.00 25.21 -4.23
C PRO A 315 -17.63 24.92 -3.62
N VAL A 316 -17.42 25.39 -2.39
CA VAL A 316 -16.25 25.07 -1.55
C VAL A 316 -16.69 24.18 -0.39
N GLU A 317 -16.38 22.90 -0.49
CA GLU A 317 -16.71 21.86 0.49
C GLU A 317 -15.57 21.68 1.49
N PHE A 318 -15.91 21.39 2.75
CA PHE A 318 -14.92 21.04 3.78
C PHE A 318 -15.07 19.59 4.19
N TYR A 319 -13.95 18.86 4.20
CA TYR A 319 -13.85 17.46 4.55
C TYR A 319 -12.99 17.33 5.81
N ASP A 320 -13.64 17.03 6.93
CA ASP A 320 -12.97 16.82 8.21
C ASP A 320 -12.37 15.41 8.29
N LEU A 321 -11.06 15.30 8.14
CA LEU A 321 -10.27 14.07 8.19
C LEU A 321 -10.35 13.34 9.54
N SER A 322 -10.97 13.94 10.58
CA SER A 322 -11.35 13.21 11.79
C SER A 322 -12.48 12.20 11.53
N LYS A 323 -13.27 12.39 10.47
CA LYS A 323 -14.45 11.58 10.14
C LYS A 323 -14.15 10.52 9.05
N PRO A 324 -14.73 9.32 9.16
CA PRO A 324 -14.52 8.23 8.18
C PRO A 324 -14.85 8.62 6.75
N GLU A 325 -16.00 9.24 6.53
CA GLU A 325 -16.49 9.63 5.19
C GLU A 325 -15.51 10.58 4.49
N ALA A 326 -14.89 11.50 5.22
CA ALA A 326 -13.91 12.42 4.68
C ALA A 326 -12.59 11.73 4.32
N ARG A 327 -12.13 10.77 5.13
CA ARG A 327 -10.90 10.00 4.84
C ARG A 327 -11.07 9.06 3.64
N LEU A 328 -12.26 8.48 3.46
CA LEU A 328 -12.57 7.70 2.25
C LEU A 328 -12.50 8.58 0.99
N VAL A 329 -13.06 9.79 1.05
CA VAL A 329 -12.96 10.76 -0.05
C VAL A 329 -11.51 11.19 -0.26
N ALA A 330 -10.75 11.43 0.82
CA ALA A 330 -9.35 11.80 0.74
C ALA A 330 -8.51 10.69 0.07
N ALA A 331 -8.64 9.44 0.53
CA ALA A 331 -7.97 8.28 -0.06
C ALA A 331 -8.33 8.12 -1.55
N ARG A 332 -9.62 8.25 -1.92
CA ARG A 332 -10.06 8.21 -3.32
C ARG A 332 -9.32 9.22 -4.20
N TRP A 333 -9.00 10.39 -3.66
CA TRP A 333 -8.34 11.48 -4.39
C TRP A 333 -6.84 11.64 -4.11
N ASN A 334 -6.20 10.65 -3.49
CA ASN A 334 -4.78 10.70 -3.12
C ASN A 334 -4.45 11.95 -2.27
N VAL A 335 -5.38 12.36 -1.40
CA VAL A 335 -5.17 13.47 -0.46
C VAL A 335 -4.53 12.92 0.81
N PRO A 336 -3.42 13.50 1.29
CA PRO A 336 -2.79 13.08 2.52
C PRO A 336 -3.75 13.15 3.71
N LEU A 337 -3.64 12.20 4.62
CA LEU A 337 -4.38 12.18 5.90
C LEU A 337 -3.66 12.98 7.01
N ASP A 338 -2.59 13.69 6.64
CA ASP A 338 -1.74 14.45 7.55
C ASP A 338 -2.41 15.80 7.95
N PRO A 339 -1.80 16.59 8.84
CA PRO A 339 -2.44 17.79 9.38
C PRO A 339 -2.34 19.02 8.45
N ILE A 340 -1.67 18.92 7.29
CA ILE A 340 -1.51 20.05 6.38
C ILE A 340 -2.81 20.20 5.57
N PRO A 341 -3.43 21.40 5.54
CA PRO A 341 -4.65 21.60 4.78
C PRO A 341 -4.38 21.36 3.29
N THR A 342 -5.16 20.46 2.69
CA THR A 342 -5.04 20.14 1.27
C THR A 342 -6.27 20.66 0.53
N VAL A 343 -6.05 21.36 -0.58
CA VAL A 343 -7.11 21.86 -1.45
C VAL A 343 -7.11 21.08 -2.75
N LEU A 344 -8.24 20.48 -3.07
CA LEU A 344 -8.49 19.83 -4.35
C LEU A 344 -9.46 20.68 -5.17
N VAL A 345 -9.01 21.12 -6.35
CA VAL A 345 -9.84 21.86 -7.31
C VAL A 345 -10.27 20.91 -8.41
N LYS A 346 -11.58 20.74 -8.56
CA LYS A 346 -12.21 19.99 -9.64
C LYS A 346 -12.86 20.93 -10.65
N ASN A 347 -12.56 20.73 -11.92
CA ASN A 347 -13.15 21.46 -13.02
C ASN A 347 -13.31 20.57 -14.26
N ASN A 348 -14.53 20.09 -14.51
CA ASN A 348 -14.87 19.36 -15.74
C ASN A 348 -13.89 18.21 -16.07
N GLY A 349 -13.67 17.29 -15.15
CA GLY A 349 -12.75 16.16 -15.34
C GLY A 349 -11.28 16.49 -15.11
N THR A 350 -10.90 17.77 -15.04
CA THR A 350 -9.55 18.16 -14.60
C THR A 350 -9.48 18.32 -13.09
N MET A 351 -8.31 18.03 -12.53
CA MET A 351 -8.05 18.04 -11.10
C MET A 351 -6.69 18.67 -10.81
N GLY A 352 -6.69 19.67 -9.92
CA GLY A 352 -5.47 20.24 -9.34
C GLY A 352 -5.45 20.00 -7.83
N ARG A 353 -4.31 19.52 -7.31
CA ARG A 353 -4.05 19.34 -5.88
C ARG A 353 -3.08 20.43 -5.41
N TYR A 354 -3.38 21.04 -4.28
CA TYR A 354 -2.57 22.06 -3.66
C TYR A 354 -2.41 21.74 -2.17
N GLU A 355 -1.18 21.49 -1.74
CA GLU A 355 -0.85 21.47 -0.32
C GLU A 355 -0.60 22.91 0.13
N LEU A 356 -1.33 23.36 1.15
CA LEU A 356 -1.22 24.72 1.66
C LEU A 356 -0.26 24.74 2.85
N GLU A 357 0.94 25.27 2.63
CA GLU A 357 1.76 25.75 3.73
C GLU A 357 1.27 27.14 4.13
N PHE A 358 1.44 27.56 5.39
CA PHE A 358 1.06 28.91 5.80
C PHE A 358 2.26 29.66 6.36
N LYS A 359 2.53 30.84 5.77
CA LYS A 359 3.61 31.73 6.23
C LYS A 359 3.00 33.06 6.62
N ARG A 360 3.17 33.44 7.89
CA ARG A 360 2.59 34.67 8.48
C ARG A 360 1.06 34.76 8.29
N GLY A 361 0.35 33.64 8.50
CA GLY A 361 -1.10 33.55 8.35
C GLY A 361 -1.59 33.48 6.90
N LYS A 362 -0.71 33.60 5.90
CA LYS A 362 -1.13 33.51 4.48
C LYS A 362 -0.76 32.15 3.89
N PRO A 363 -1.65 31.50 3.13
CA PRO A 363 -1.31 30.28 2.41
C PRO A 363 -0.22 30.57 1.37
N VAL A 364 0.82 29.73 1.38
CA VAL A 364 1.92 29.65 0.44
C VAL A 364 1.80 28.30 -0.26
N HIS A 365 1.92 28.30 -1.59
CA HIS A 365 1.50 27.17 -2.42
C HIS A 365 2.70 26.28 -2.76
N ARG A 366 2.58 24.97 -2.50
CA ARG A 366 3.28 23.95 -3.30
C ARG A 366 2.28 23.42 -4.33
N LYS A 367 2.48 23.78 -5.60
CA LYS A 367 1.63 23.31 -6.70
C LYS A 367 2.16 21.96 -7.18
N GLU A 368 1.36 20.90 -7.06
CA GLU A 368 1.59 19.68 -7.82
C GLU A 368 0.57 19.59 -8.96
N VAL A 369 1.09 19.38 -10.17
CA VAL A 369 0.37 19.53 -11.44
C VAL A 369 -0.29 18.20 -11.86
N GLU A 370 -1.43 18.36 -12.53
CA GLU A 370 -2.40 17.40 -13.09
C GLU A 370 -1.91 15.98 -13.47
N TYR A 371 -2.46 14.98 -12.76
CA TYR A 371 -2.32 13.53 -13.06
C TYR A 371 -2.70 13.17 -14.52
N TYR A 372 -3.82 13.68 -15.04
CA TYR A 372 -4.35 13.24 -16.34
C TYR A 372 -3.56 13.77 -17.55
N LYS A 373 -3.14 15.05 -17.53
CA LYS A 373 -2.37 15.64 -18.65
C LYS A 373 -0.91 15.22 -18.66
N MET A 374 -0.33 14.87 -17.51
CA MET A 374 1.05 14.38 -17.42
C MET A 374 1.20 12.91 -17.84
N VAL A 375 0.16 12.10 -17.67
CA VAL A 375 0.14 10.70 -18.15
C VAL A 375 -0.10 10.66 -19.67
N GLU A 376 -1.05 11.43 -20.22
CA GLU A 376 -1.23 11.56 -21.68
C GLU A 376 0.02 12.14 -22.38
N GLY A 377 0.65 13.18 -21.81
CA GLY A 377 1.83 13.82 -22.41
C GLY A 377 3.12 12.99 -22.35
N ALA A 378 3.21 12.04 -21.43
CA ALA A 378 4.40 11.22 -21.26
C ALA A 378 4.39 9.92 -22.10
N TYR A 379 3.31 9.65 -22.82
CA TYR A 379 3.20 8.54 -23.79
C TYR A 379 2.77 9.01 -25.18
N ALA A 380 2.74 10.33 -25.40
CA ALA A 380 2.86 10.90 -26.74
C ALA A 380 4.30 10.69 -27.25
N VAL A 381 4.68 9.43 -27.47
CA VAL A 381 5.81 9.10 -28.35
C VAL A 381 5.33 9.46 -29.75
N LYS A 382 6.01 10.41 -30.39
CA LYS A 382 5.95 10.56 -31.85
C LYS A 382 6.54 9.35 -32.53
#